data_AF-L8JBQ1-F1
#
_entry.id   AF-L8JBQ1-F1
#
_cell.length_a   1.000
_cell.length_b   1.000
_cell.length_c   1.000
_cell.angle_alpha   90.00
_cell.angle_beta   90.00
_cell.angle_gamma   90.00
#
_symmetry.space_group_name_H-M   'P 1'
#
loop_
_entity.id
_entity.type
_entity.pdbx_description
1 polymer ?
#
loop_
_entity_poly.entity_id
_entity_poly.type
_entity_poly.pdbx_seq_one_letter_code
_entity_poly.pdbx_strand_id
1 'polypeptide(L)'
;MRRITLGATLLILGTVLAGCQDNQDQPANLSTEAKSKRQIAQELSTNYQDFETQLTKQISEDYTSVPLNELVANSDDNDLQAMVFSADQAAVTKRGINGETSSLLNISLADPEMIAKLKDGEKPLFTYQPDSVEAGDTIEMFDINGETVFGSADVLPEQPVFIVGVNEKEAMRAGLSVMQSAFEENNMPGFANQLKIADTTVDDKEFISTTVLKKISLQDDHEPWISGKAEIYALVSGVSPSRDEPKLDVVEMPYLDYQGKDYYPNQIMIYWDRYRWGAANIVLMEHDSNTNYRDLAKVIVKAASQIIASQVDGGVLSAAIVGELVNEIIKVIPDDAFTNNDDLVDYYYTIEQNQVLTDQPGASGNAMATFEPKDIQRTK
;
A
#
# COMPACT_ATOMS: atom_id res chain seq x y z
N MET A 1 73.15 12.88 53.18
CA MET A 1 72.86 11.74 52.29
C MET A 1 71.37 11.42 52.38
N ARG A 2 70.69 11.40 51.22
CA ARG A 2 69.52 10.56 50.87
C ARG A 2 68.17 10.66 51.63
N ARG A 3 67.14 10.94 50.81
CA ARG A 3 65.80 10.30 50.67
C ARG A 3 64.58 10.90 51.42
N ILE A 4 63.85 11.74 50.66
CA ILE A 4 62.45 11.61 50.17
C ILE A 4 61.49 10.63 50.88
N THR A 5 60.31 11.13 51.31
CA THR A 5 58.93 10.64 51.02
C THR A 5 57.90 11.63 51.61
N LEU A 6 57.14 12.35 50.77
CA LEU A 6 55.72 12.17 50.36
C LEU A 6 54.67 12.35 51.49
N GLY A 7 53.74 13.30 51.31
CA GLY A 7 52.52 13.40 52.12
C GLY A 7 51.60 14.58 51.79
N ALA A 8 50.72 14.38 50.80
CA ALA A 8 49.35 14.92 50.64
C ALA A 8 49.10 16.46 50.62
N THR A 9 48.89 17.00 49.40
CA THR A 9 48.19 18.28 49.15
C THR A 9 46.78 17.99 48.62
N LEU A 10 45.76 18.55 49.30
CA LEU A 10 44.35 18.51 48.96
C LEU A 10 44.09 19.40 47.72
N LEU A 11 43.59 18.82 46.62
CA LEU A 11 43.20 19.57 45.41
C LEU A 11 41.67 19.77 45.42
N ILE A 12 41.23 21.02 45.48
CA ILE A 12 39.83 21.42 45.34
C ILE A 12 39.51 21.44 43.84
N LEU A 13 38.62 20.54 43.39
CA LEU A 13 38.13 20.48 42.02
C LEU A 13 36.91 21.41 41.89
N GLY A 14 37.04 22.49 41.12
CA GLY A 14 35.93 23.34 40.71
C GLY A 14 35.19 22.69 39.53
N THR A 15 33.92 22.36 39.73
CA THR A 15 33.02 21.89 38.67
C THR A 15 32.49 23.09 37.89
N VAL A 16 32.84 23.13 36.60
CA VAL A 16 32.21 24.01 35.61
C VAL A 16 30.88 23.36 35.23
N LEU A 17 29.77 24.03 35.51
CA LEU A 17 28.44 23.70 34.99
C LEU A 17 28.41 24.06 33.51
N ALA A 18 28.63 23.07 32.64
CA ALA A 18 28.24 23.15 31.24
C ALA A 18 26.72 22.97 31.17
N GLY A 19 26.01 24.01 30.72
CA GLY A 19 24.59 23.93 30.43
C GLY A 19 24.34 22.91 29.32
N CYS A 20 23.55 21.89 29.63
CA CYS A 20 22.95 21.02 28.62
C CYS A 20 21.92 21.88 27.88
N GLN A 21 22.17 22.14 26.59
CA GLN A 21 21.09 22.48 25.68
C GLN A 21 20.31 21.19 25.45
N ASP A 22 19.05 21.26 25.85
CA ASP A 22 18.01 20.26 25.67
C ASP A 22 17.88 19.99 24.17
N ASN A 23 18.38 18.83 23.72
CA ASN A 23 18.03 18.29 22.41
C ASN A 23 16.59 17.79 22.54
N GLN A 24 15.63 18.65 22.22
CA GLN A 24 14.25 18.22 22.07
C GLN A 24 14.15 17.27 20.87
N ASP A 25 13.45 16.17 21.12
CA ASP A 25 13.26 15.00 20.27
C ASP A 25 12.85 15.37 18.83
N GLN A 26 13.80 15.30 17.91
CA GLN A 26 13.52 15.06 16.50
C GLN A 26 13.36 13.54 16.32
N PRO A 27 12.42 13.05 15.50
CA PRO A 27 12.34 11.62 15.19
C PRO A 27 13.61 11.22 14.43
N ALA A 28 14.61 10.76 15.19
CA ALA A 28 15.92 10.40 14.70
C ALA A 28 15.85 9.04 14.01
N ASN A 29 15.22 8.97 12.82
CA ASN A 29 15.51 8.07 11.70
C ASN A 29 14.46 8.18 10.57
N LEU A 30 14.15 9.38 10.07
CA LEU A 30 13.39 9.48 8.82
C LEU A 30 14.17 8.87 7.64
N SER A 31 13.47 8.08 6.83
CA SER A 31 13.99 7.58 5.55
C SER A 31 14.33 8.73 4.60
N THR A 32 15.09 8.43 3.54
CA THR A 32 15.39 9.44 2.51
C THR A 32 14.11 9.95 1.84
N GLU A 33 13.13 9.08 1.57
CA GLU A 33 11.85 9.48 0.97
C GLU A 33 11.05 10.37 1.93
N ALA A 34 10.90 9.97 3.20
CA ALA A 34 10.20 10.76 4.21
C ALA A 34 10.86 12.14 4.40
N LYS A 35 12.20 12.23 4.38
CA LYS A 35 12.92 13.52 4.40
C LYS A 35 12.59 14.39 3.21
N SER A 36 12.53 13.83 2.00
CA SER A 36 12.15 14.57 0.81
C SER A 36 10.68 15.04 0.87
N LYS A 37 9.74 14.17 1.26
CA LYS A 37 8.33 14.52 1.43
C LYS A 37 8.16 15.64 2.47
N ARG A 38 8.85 15.54 3.60
CA ARG A 38 8.89 16.58 4.65
C ARG A 38 9.40 17.92 4.12
N GLN A 39 10.52 17.91 3.38
CA GLN A 39 11.08 19.15 2.84
C GLN A 39 10.12 19.78 1.82
N ILE A 40 9.53 18.99 0.93
CA ILE A 40 8.52 19.47 -0.02
C ILE A 40 7.31 20.07 0.72
N ALA A 41 6.80 19.41 1.76
CA ALA A 41 5.69 19.93 2.57
C ALA A 41 6.03 21.30 3.19
N GLN A 42 7.25 21.46 3.71
CA GLN A 42 7.71 22.73 4.27
C GLN A 42 7.85 23.83 3.21
N GLU A 43 8.40 23.53 2.03
CA GLU A 43 8.52 24.50 0.93
C GLU A 43 7.14 24.92 0.39
N LEU A 44 6.22 23.97 0.23
CA LEU A 44 4.84 24.27 -0.17
C LEU A 44 4.11 25.13 0.87
N SER A 45 4.36 24.87 2.16
CA SER A 45 3.77 25.66 3.24
C SER A 45 4.26 27.11 3.24
N THR A 46 5.56 27.33 3.05
CA THR A 46 6.19 28.66 3.05
C THR A 46 5.75 29.49 1.84
N ASN A 47 5.47 28.81 0.71
CA ASN A 47 5.05 29.43 -0.54
C ASN A 47 3.55 29.23 -0.84
N TYR A 48 2.72 28.98 0.19
CA TYR A 48 1.31 28.60 0.01
C TYR A 48 0.52 29.58 -0.88
N GLN A 49 0.82 30.89 -0.80
CA GLN A 49 0.15 31.91 -1.59
C GLN A 49 0.25 31.67 -3.11
N ASP A 50 1.35 31.06 -3.57
CA ASP A 50 1.56 30.75 -4.99
C ASP A 50 0.72 29.54 -5.44
N PHE A 51 0.32 28.66 -4.51
CA PHE A 51 -0.38 27.41 -4.78
C PHE A 51 -1.85 27.42 -4.39
N GLU A 52 -2.29 28.34 -3.52
CA GLU A 52 -3.63 28.39 -2.93
C GLU A 52 -4.75 28.29 -3.98
N THR A 53 -4.65 29.07 -5.05
CA THR A 53 -5.67 29.07 -6.11
C THR A 53 -5.74 27.74 -6.85
N GLN A 54 -4.59 27.10 -7.09
CA GLN A 54 -4.54 25.81 -7.77
C GLN A 54 -5.11 24.70 -6.88
N LEU A 55 -4.66 24.63 -5.62
CA LEU A 55 -5.11 23.63 -4.64
C LEU A 55 -6.62 23.74 -4.39
N THR A 56 -7.13 24.93 -4.13
CA THR A 56 -8.57 25.14 -3.85
C THR A 56 -9.46 24.84 -5.04
N LYS A 57 -8.94 24.96 -6.27
CA LYS A 57 -9.67 24.67 -7.50
C LYS A 57 -9.66 23.18 -7.85
N GLN A 58 -8.54 22.50 -7.66
CA GLN A 58 -8.37 21.10 -8.06
C GLN A 58 -8.89 20.13 -6.99
N ILE A 59 -8.86 20.52 -5.71
CA ILE A 59 -9.37 19.69 -4.61
C ILE A 59 -10.89 19.86 -4.47
N SER A 60 -11.59 18.73 -4.53
CA SER A 60 -13.04 18.63 -4.55
C SER A 60 -13.51 17.31 -3.93
N GLU A 61 -14.82 17.14 -3.76
CA GLU A 61 -15.41 15.93 -3.17
C GLU A 61 -15.05 14.67 -3.97
N ASP A 62 -14.88 14.81 -5.30
CA ASP A 62 -14.53 13.72 -6.20
C ASP A 62 -13.01 13.52 -6.36
N TYR A 63 -12.21 14.53 -6.01
CA TYR A 63 -10.75 14.55 -6.21
C TYR A 63 -10.07 15.23 -5.03
N THR A 64 -9.54 14.45 -4.09
CA THR A 64 -8.89 14.98 -2.88
C THR A 64 -7.38 15.15 -3.02
N SER A 65 -6.80 14.88 -4.20
CA SER A 65 -5.36 14.92 -4.42
C SER A 65 -4.97 15.55 -5.76
N VAL A 66 -3.74 16.08 -5.80
CA VAL A 66 -3.11 16.72 -6.95
C VAL A 66 -1.70 16.15 -7.11
N PRO A 67 -1.30 15.68 -8.31
CA PRO A 67 0.08 15.28 -8.57
C PRO A 67 1.06 16.44 -8.32
N LEU A 68 2.13 16.19 -7.57
CA LEU A 68 3.05 17.27 -7.18
C LEU A 68 3.76 17.88 -8.39
N ASN A 69 4.11 17.08 -9.39
CA ASN A 69 4.71 17.57 -10.63
C ASN A 69 3.78 18.54 -11.38
N GLU A 70 2.47 18.33 -11.36
CA GLU A 70 1.47 19.22 -11.94
C GLU A 70 1.27 20.50 -11.10
N LEU A 71 1.37 20.38 -9.77
CA LEU A 71 1.32 21.51 -8.86
C LEU A 71 2.48 22.48 -9.10
N VAL A 72 3.71 21.95 -9.15
CA VAL A 72 4.92 22.79 -9.24
C VAL A 72 5.30 23.18 -10.67
N ALA A 73 4.64 22.62 -11.69
CA ALA A 73 4.95 22.90 -13.11
C ALA A 73 4.85 24.38 -13.50
N ASN A 74 3.97 25.14 -12.82
CA ASN A 74 3.79 26.57 -13.07
C ASN A 74 4.45 27.45 -12.00
N SER A 75 5.20 26.87 -11.06
CA SER A 75 5.95 27.63 -10.06
C SER A 75 7.18 28.26 -10.68
N ASP A 76 7.55 29.47 -10.25
CA ASP A 76 8.83 30.09 -10.61
C ASP A 76 10.03 29.50 -9.81
N ASP A 77 9.75 28.62 -8.84
CA ASP A 77 10.76 27.95 -8.01
C ASP A 77 11.31 26.68 -8.70
N ASN A 78 12.42 26.86 -9.41
CA ASN A 78 13.13 25.75 -10.08
C ASN A 78 13.73 24.73 -9.10
N ASP A 79 14.08 25.15 -7.87
CA ASP A 79 14.68 24.25 -6.88
C ASP A 79 13.62 23.31 -6.32
N LEU A 80 12.41 23.83 -6.04
CA LEU A 80 11.24 23.02 -5.68
C LEU A 80 10.85 22.05 -6.80
N GLN A 81 10.83 22.50 -8.07
CA GLN A 81 10.55 21.61 -9.20
C GLN A 81 11.56 20.44 -9.29
N ALA A 82 12.85 20.74 -9.16
CA ALA A 82 13.90 19.72 -9.19
C ALA A 82 13.82 18.76 -8.00
N MET A 83 13.46 19.27 -6.81
CA MET A 83 13.26 18.48 -5.61
C MET A 83 12.10 17.50 -5.77
N VAL A 84 10.93 17.98 -6.25
CA VAL A 84 9.76 17.14 -6.53
C VAL A 84 10.10 16.06 -7.55
N PHE A 85 10.74 16.42 -8.67
CA PHE A 85 11.13 15.45 -9.69
C PHE A 85 12.07 14.37 -9.14
N SER A 86 13.09 14.76 -8.36
CA SER A 86 14.03 13.80 -7.79
C SER A 86 13.37 12.89 -6.75
N ALA A 87 12.49 13.43 -5.92
CA ALA A 87 11.77 12.67 -4.91
C ALA A 87 10.79 11.66 -5.56
N ASP A 88 10.10 12.09 -6.61
CA ASP A 88 9.17 11.25 -7.38
C ASP A 88 9.88 10.05 -8.03
N GLN A 89 11.01 10.31 -8.72
CA GLN A 89 11.82 9.25 -9.31
C GLN A 89 12.39 8.28 -8.27
N ALA A 90 12.75 8.79 -7.08
CA ALA A 90 13.20 7.94 -5.98
C ALA A 90 12.08 7.04 -5.46
N ALA A 91 10.86 7.58 -5.30
CA ALA A 91 9.68 6.84 -4.87
C ALA A 91 9.30 5.72 -5.87
N VAL A 92 9.32 6.02 -7.17
CA VAL A 92 9.12 5.04 -8.27
C VAL A 92 10.18 3.94 -8.22
N THR A 93 11.45 4.33 -8.04
CA THR A 93 12.57 3.37 -7.99
C THR A 93 12.49 2.45 -6.77
N LYS A 94 12.20 3.01 -5.59
CA LYS A 94 12.06 2.29 -4.32
C LYS A 94 11.05 1.15 -4.44
N ARG A 95 9.91 1.42 -5.08
CA ARG A 95 8.80 0.48 -5.28
C ARG A 95 9.00 -0.49 -6.46
N GLY A 96 10.05 -0.31 -7.27
CA GLY A 96 10.37 -1.20 -8.39
C GLY A 96 9.46 -1.05 -9.62
N ILE A 97 8.70 0.04 -9.71
CA ILE A 97 7.66 0.32 -10.73
C ILE A 97 8.14 1.21 -11.88
N ASN A 98 9.45 1.16 -12.17
CA ASN A 98 10.07 1.97 -13.21
C ASN A 98 9.41 1.74 -14.58
N GLY A 99 8.94 2.82 -15.21
CA GLY A 99 8.34 2.80 -16.55
C GLY A 99 6.82 2.57 -16.57
N GLU A 100 6.18 2.28 -15.44
CA GLU A 100 4.73 2.05 -15.34
C GLU A 100 3.95 3.33 -15.03
N THR A 101 4.59 4.31 -14.40
CA THR A 101 4.00 5.61 -14.06
C THR A 101 4.96 6.77 -14.35
N SER A 102 4.40 7.93 -14.65
CA SER A 102 5.13 9.18 -14.89
C SER A 102 5.21 10.09 -13.67
N SER A 103 4.39 9.83 -12.64
CA SER A 103 4.46 10.54 -11.36
C SER A 103 3.74 9.74 -10.29
N LEU A 104 4.32 9.75 -9.10
CA LEU A 104 3.81 9.03 -7.95
C LEU A 104 3.52 9.95 -6.76
N LEU A 105 4.25 11.05 -6.60
CA LEU A 105 4.03 11.93 -5.45
C LEU A 105 2.84 12.86 -5.67
N ASN A 106 2.03 13.01 -4.64
CA ASN A 106 0.88 13.89 -4.63
C ASN A 106 0.89 14.80 -3.39
N ILE A 107 0.05 15.82 -3.46
CA ILE A 107 -0.47 16.51 -2.28
C ILE A 107 -1.94 16.14 -2.18
N SER A 108 -2.40 15.75 -0.99
CA SER A 108 -3.79 15.38 -0.75
C SER A 108 -4.34 16.11 0.46
N LEU A 109 -5.66 16.30 0.50
CA LEU A 109 -6.35 16.77 1.69
C LEU A 109 -6.60 15.57 2.62
N ALA A 110 -6.25 15.71 3.90
CA ALA A 110 -6.33 14.64 4.89
C ALA A 110 -7.73 14.04 5.03
N ASP A 111 -8.77 14.86 4.90
CA ASP A 111 -10.15 14.40 4.97
C ASP A 111 -11.07 15.21 4.03
N PRO A 112 -11.97 14.57 3.25
CA PRO A 112 -12.93 15.27 2.39
C PRO A 112 -13.83 16.28 3.13
N GLU A 113 -14.14 16.07 4.41
CA GLU A 113 -14.95 16.98 5.21
C GLU A 113 -14.24 18.34 5.42
N MET A 114 -12.92 18.42 5.22
CA MET A 114 -12.15 19.68 5.29
C MET A 114 -12.34 20.58 4.06
N ILE A 115 -12.94 20.10 2.97
CA ILE A 115 -13.08 20.86 1.71
C ILE A 115 -13.86 22.16 1.92
N ALA A 116 -14.92 22.13 2.74
CA ALA A 116 -15.73 23.31 3.00
C ALA A 116 -14.90 24.41 3.69
N LYS A 117 -14.14 24.04 4.72
CA LYS A 117 -13.24 24.93 5.46
C LYS A 117 -12.14 25.51 4.58
N LEU A 118 -11.54 24.67 3.74
CA LEU A 118 -10.54 25.11 2.76
C LEU A 118 -11.13 26.16 1.80
N LYS A 119 -12.33 25.92 1.27
CA LYS A 119 -13.01 26.85 0.34
C LYS A 119 -13.48 28.14 1.00
N ASP A 120 -13.75 28.12 2.30
CA ASP A 120 -14.07 29.31 3.10
C ASP A 120 -12.83 30.14 3.46
N GLY A 121 -11.64 29.71 3.03
CA GLY A 121 -10.37 30.42 3.22
C GLY A 121 -9.72 30.16 4.58
N GLU A 122 -10.07 29.07 5.26
CA GLU A 122 -9.35 28.63 6.45
C GLU A 122 -7.91 28.24 6.07
N LYS A 123 -6.94 28.73 6.86
CA LYS A 123 -5.52 28.51 6.59
C LYS A 123 -5.18 27.04 6.83
N PRO A 124 -4.61 26.33 5.85
CA PRO A 124 -4.27 24.93 6.01
C PRO A 124 -2.97 24.75 6.80
N LEU A 125 -2.80 23.55 7.35
CA LEU A 125 -1.51 22.99 7.74
C LEU A 125 -0.98 22.09 6.62
N PHE A 126 0.33 21.88 6.61
CA PHE A 126 1.03 20.99 5.69
C PHE A 126 1.78 19.92 6.47
N THR A 127 1.72 18.68 6.03
CA THR A 127 2.47 17.58 6.62
C THR A 127 2.95 16.64 5.52
N TYR A 128 3.58 15.55 5.92
CA TYR A 128 4.10 14.54 5.03
C TYR A 128 3.74 13.16 5.57
N GLN A 129 3.45 12.25 4.65
CA GLN A 129 3.24 10.84 4.99
C GLN A 129 4.60 10.22 5.39
N PRO A 130 4.81 9.74 6.62
CA PRO A 130 6.03 9.02 7.00
C PRO A 130 6.04 7.61 6.36
N ASP A 131 7.15 6.88 6.50
CA ASP A 131 7.23 5.47 6.06
C ASP A 131 6.49 4.53 7.03
N SER A 132 6.25 4.98 8.27
CA SER A 132 5.55 4.26 9.33
C SER A 132 5.01 5.27 10.33
N VAL A 133 3.79 5.05 10.81
CA VAL A 133 3.15 5.84 11.85
C VAL A 133 2.27 4.92 12.69
N GLU A 134 2.38 5.04 14.00
CA GLU A 134 1.62 4.23 14.95
C GLU A 134 0.66 5.09 15.76
N ALA A 135 -0.35 4.44 16.36
CA ALA A 135 -1.21 5.10 17.33
C ALA A 135 -0.38 5.70 18.48
N GLY A 136 -0.68 6.94 18.84
CA GLY A 136 0.06 7.73 19.83
C GLY A 136 1.27 8.49 19.30
N ASP A 137 1.64 8.33 18.03
CA ASP A 137 2.75 9.08 17.44
C ASP A 137 2.45 10.59 17.32
N THR A 138 3.52 11.37 17.42
CA THR A 138 3.47 12.82 17.21
C THR A 138 3.64 13.12 15.73
N ILE A 139 2.73 13.92 15.18
CA ILE A 139 2.76 14.33 13.78
C ILE A 139 3.38 15.71 13.66
N GLU A 140 4.46 15.82 12.88
CA GLU A 140 5.03 17.11 12.50
C GLU A 140 4.24 17.73 11.36
N MET A 141 3.82 18.97 11.53
CA MET A 141 3.11 19.77 10.53
C MET A 141 3.75 21.15 10.42
N PHE A 142 3.41 21.88 9.37
CA PHE A 142 3.87 23.24 9.09
C PHE A 142 2.67 24.14 8.84
N ASP A 143 2.63 25.31 9.48
CA ASP A 143 1.67 26.33 9.14
C ASP A 143 2.02 27.02 7.81
N ILE A 144 1.17 27.93 7.33
CA ILE A 144 1.40 28.68 6.07
C ILE A 144 2.63 29.63 6.10
N ASN A 145 3.34 29.72 7.23
CA ASN A 145 4.60 30.47 7.34
C ASN A 145 5.81 29.52 7.41
N GLY A 146 5.60 28.21 7.31
CA GLY A 146 6.63 27.19 7.48
C GLY A 146 7.03 26.93 8.93
N GLU A 147 6.28 27.45 9.91
CA GLU A 147 6.53 27.19 11.33
C GLU A 147 6.01 25.81 11.73
N THR A 148 6.84 25.05 12.45
CA THR A 148 6.47 23.71 12.90
C THR A 148 5.37 23.75 13.94
N VAL A 149 4.33 22.95 13.71
CA VAL A 149 3.23 22.66 14.63
C VAL A 149 3.18 21.14 14.85
N PHE A 150 2.91 20.70 16.08
CA PHE A 150 2.81 19.28 16.39
C PHE A 150 1.36 18.87 16.65
N GLY A 151 0.96 17.74 16.06
CA GLY A 151 -0.34 17.09 16.25
C GLY A 151 -0.17 15.64 16.71
N SER A 152 -1.25 14.87 16.63
CA SER A 152 -1.30 13.47 17.04
C SER A 152 -1.82 12.59 15.90
N ALA A 153 -1.25 11.40 15.77
CA ALA A 153 -1.72 10.38 14.83
C ALA A 153 -3.15 9.93 15.15
N ASP A 154 -3.58 10.05 16.42
CA ASP A 154 -4.90 9.58 16.88
C ASP A 154 -6.02 10.60 16.65
N VAL A 155 -5.68 11.86 16.35
CA VAL A 155 -6.63 12.96 16.29
C VAL A 155 -6.45 13.74 15.00
N LEU A 156 -7.39 13.56 14.07
CA LEU A 156 -7.50 14.37 12.87
C LEU A 156 -7.66 15.86 13.25
N PRO A 157 -6.82 16.77 12.72
CA PRO A 157 -6.92 18.19 13.05
C PRO A 157 -8.24 18.81 12.60
N GLU A 158 -8.70 19.86 13.30
CA GLU A 158 -9.91 20.58 12.88
C GLU A 158 -9.67 21.50 11.67
N GLN A 159 -8.44 21.95 11.45
CA GLN A 159 -8.05 22.79 10.31
C GLN A 159 -7.83 21.92 9.08
N PRO A 160 -7.98 22.45 7.85
CA PRO A 160 -7.58 21.72 6.64
C PRO A 160 -6.11 21.31 6.73
N VAL A 161 -5.80 20.05 6.42
CA VAL A 161 -4.42 19.55 6.40
C VAL A 161 -4.10 19.00 5.03
N PHE A 162 -3.04 19.53 4.40
CA PHE A 162 -2.46 18.94 3.21
C PHE A 162 -1.34 17.97 3.57
N ILE A 163 -1.39 16.78 2.99
CA ILE A 163 -0.40 15.72 3.16
C ILE A 163 0.38 15.58 1.87
N VAL A 164 1.70 15.79 1.92
CA VAL A 164 2.61 15.39 0.86
C VAL A 164 2.89 13.90 1.01
N GLY A 165 2.37 13.12 0.06
CA GLY A 165 2.37 11.68 0.14
C GLY A 165 2.62 11.03 -1.21
N VAL A 166 2.39 9.74 -1.22
CA VAL A 166 2.42 8.90 -2.40
C VAL A 166 0.97 8.70 -2.87
N ASN A 167 0.77 8.68 -4.18
CA ASN A 167 -0.48 8.24 -4.76
C ASN A 167 -0.52 6.71 -4.71
N GLU A 168 -0.92 6.17 -3.56
CA GLU A 168 -0.87 4.73 -3.28
C GLU A 168 -1.76 3.92 -4.23
N LYS A 169 -2.90 4.46 -4.66
CA LYS A 169 -3.70 3.86 -5.73
C LYS A 169 -2.92 3.70 -7.04
N GLU A 170 -2.14 4.71 -7.43
CA GLU A 170 -1.29 4.64 -8.63
C GLU A 170 -0.08 3.72 -8.40
N ALA A 171 0.50 3.74 -7.20
CA ALA A 171 1.58 2.84 -6.79
C ALA A 171 1.14 1.38 -6.92
N MET A 172 -0.05 1.06 -6.40
CA MET A 172 -0.69 -0.25 -6.48
C MET A 172 -0.95 -0.67 -7.92
N ARG A 173 -1.61 0.17 -8.70
CA ARG A 173 -1.90 -0.14 -10.11
C ARG A 173 -0.63 -0.43 -10.92
N ALA A 174 0.39 0.41 -10.76
CA ALA A 174 1.70 0.23 -11.40
C ALA A 174 2.43 -1.02 -10.87
N GLY A 175 2.37 -1.24 -9.57
CA GLY A 175 2.95 -2.40 -8.88
C GLY A 175 2.40 -3.72 -9.36
N LEU A 176 1.08 -3.82 -9.46
CA LEU A 176 0.39 -4.99 -9.97
C LEU A 176 0.70 -5.27 -11.44
N SER A 177 0.91 -4.22 -12.25
CA SER A 177 1.42 -4.34 -13.63
C SER A 177 2.82 -4.96 -13.67
N VAL A 178 3.72 -4.53 -12.77
CA VAL A 178 5.07 -5.14 -12.62
C VAL A 178 4.99 -6.59 -12.18
N MET A 179 4.15 -6.89 -11.18
CA MET A 179 3.96 -8.26 -10.70
C MET A 179 3.47 -9.17 -11.83
N GLN A 180 2.43 -8.74 -12.56
CA GLN A 180 1.89 -9.44 -13.71
C GLN A 180 2.97 -9.75 -14.76
N SER A 181 3.77 -8.75 -15.11
CA SER A 181 4.87 -8.91 -16.07
C SER A 181 5.91 -9.92 -15.57
N ALA A 182 6.31 -9.83 -14.30
CA ALA A 182 7.25 -10.76 -13.68
C ALA A 182 6.72 -12.21 -13.69
N PHE A 183 5.42 -12.41 -13.49
CA PHE A 183 4.82 -13.74 -13.54
C PHE A 183 4.76 -14.31 -14.97
N GLU A 184 4.45 -13.47 -15.97
CA GLU A 184 4.49 -13.85 -17.38
C GLU A 184 5.89 -14.25 -17.85
N GLU A 185 6.91 -13.48 -17.47
CA GLU A 185 8.33 -13.80 -17.75
C GLU A 185 8.75 -15.16 -17.20
N ASN A 186 8.17 -15.57 -16.06
CA ASN A 186 8.43 -16.86 -15.41
C ASN A 186 7.51 -17.98 -15.91
N ASN A 187 6.77 -17.76 -17.01
CA ASN A 187 5.82 -18.71 -17.59
C ASN A 187 4.75 -19.22 -16.60
N MET A 188 4.41 -18.45 -15.57
CA MET A 188 3.24 -18.80 -14.75
C MET A 188 1.98 -18.46 -15.56
N PRO A 189 1.20 -19.46 -16.01
CA PRO A 189 0.16 -19.23 -16.99
C PRO A 189 -0.93 -18.33 -16.41
N GLY A 190 -1.22 -17.25 -17.14
CA GLY A 190 -2.28 -16.27 -16.96
C GLY A 190 -2.15 -15.42 -15.70
N PHE A 191 -1.31 -14.41 -15.79
CA PHE A 191 -1.41 -13.23 -14.94
C PHE A 191 -1.94 -12.02 -15.67
N ALA A 192 -2.06 -12.04 -17.01
CA ALA A 192 -2.67 -10.98 -17.80
C ALA A 192 -4.11 -10.65 -17.33
N ASN A 193 -4.28 -9.48 -16.76
CA ASN A 193 -5.54 -8.75 -16.66
C ASN A 193 -5.62 -7.83 -17.88
N GLN A 194 -5.70 -8.46 -19.03
CA GLN A 194 -6.61 -8.02 -20.06
C GLN A 194 -7.39 -9.26 -20.46
N LEU A 195 -8.63 -9.04 -20.87
CA LEU A 195 -9.51 -9.97 -21.57
C LEU A 195 -8.88 -10.49 -22.88
N LYS A 196 -7.64 -10.96 -22.87
CA LYS A 196 -7.19 -12.00 -23.78
C LYS A 196 -7.81 -13.27 -23.23
N ILE A 197 -9.08 -13.45 -23.59
CA ILE A 197 -9.62 -14.77 -23.87
C ILE A 197 -8.58 -15.39 -24.79
N ALA A 198 -7.63 -16.12 -24.22
CA ALA A 198 -6.72 -16.92 -24.99
C ALA A 198 -7.62 -17.77 -25.89
N ASP A 199 -7.30 -17.81 -27.18
CA ASP A 199 -7.80 -18.76 -28.18
C ASP A 199 -7.50 -20.19 -27.71
N THR A 200 -8.08 -20.55 -26.57
CA THR A 200 -8.20 -21.89 -26.05
C THR A 200 -9.31 -22.44 -26.92
N THR A 201 -8.89 -23.20 -27.92
CA THR A 201 -9.71 -24.11 -28.74
C THR A 201 -11.15 -24.16 -28.26
N VAL A 202 -12.03 -23.47 -28.99
CA VAL A 202 -13.48 -23.35 -28.78
C VAL A 202 -14.04 -24.56 -28.01
N ASP A 203 -14.14 -24.42 -26.70
CA ASP A 203 -15.06 -25.22 -25.89
C ASP A 203 -16.44 -24.61 -26.15
N ASP A 204 -17.43 -25.44 -26.49
CA ASP A 204 -18.81 -25.06 -26.86
C ASP A 204 -19.61 -24.43 -25.69
N LYS A 205 -18.93 -23.86 -24.68
CA LYS A 205 -19.55 -23.21 -23.54
C LYS A 205 -20.14 -21.86 -23.95
N GLU A 206 -21.47 -21.75 -23.88
CA GLU A 206 -22.22 -20.50 -24.10
C GLU A 206 -21.98 -19.45 -22.99
N PHE A 207 -21.44 -19.87 -21.84
CA PHE A 207 -21.25 -19.05 -20.66
C PHE A 207 -19.86 -19.20 -20.05
N ILE A 208 -19.44 -18.15 -19.36
CA ILE A 208 -18.26 -18.07 -18.52
C ILE A 208 -18.73 -18.24 -17.07
N SER A 209 -18.20 -19.23 -16.36
CA SER A 209 -18.50 -19.42 -14.94
C SER A 209 -17.57 -18.58 -14.06
N THR A 210 -18.15 -17.80 -13.14
CA THR A 210 -17.42 -16.93 -12.22
C THR A 210 -17.95 -17.02 -10.79
N THR A 211 -17.11 -16.59 -9.84
CA THR A 211 -17.55 -16.18 -8.49
C THR A 211 -17.38 -14.66 -8.38
N VAL A 212 -18.43 -13.97 -7.95
CA VAL A 212 -18.45 -12.52 -7.75
C VAL A 212 -18.48 -12.15 -6.27
N LEU A 213 -17.75 -11.12 -5.90
CA LEU A 213 -17.86 -10.44 -4.62
C LEU A 213 -19.03 -9.46 -4.67
N LYS A 214 -20.04 -9.72 -3.85
CA LYS A 214 -21.27 -8.92 -3.76
C LYS A 214 -21.21 -7.90 -2.65
N LYS A 215 -20.56 -8.24 -1.55
CA LYS A 215 -20.41 -7.42 -0.36
C LYS A 215 -19.05 -7.69 0.29
N ILE A 216 -18.39 -6.66 0.80
CA ILE A 216 -17.25 -6.80 1.70
C ILE A 216 -17.19 -5.65 2.72
N SER A 217 -16.67 -5.94 3.92
CA SER A 217 -16.32 -4.95 4.95
C SER A 217 -15.08 -5.40 5.72
N LEU A 218 -14.31 -4.44 6.25
CA LEU A 218 -13.17 -4.67 7.15
C LEU A 218 -13.51 -4.19 8.57
N GLN A 219 -13.00 -4.85 9.60
CA GLN A 219 -13.14 -4.41 10.99
C GLN A 219 -12.04 -3.42 11.38
N ASP A 220 -10.83 -3.67 10.91
CA ASP A 220 -9.65 -2.86 11.13
C ASP A 220 -8.94 -2.67 9.79
N ASP A 221 -8.72 -1.42 9.39
CA ASP A 221 -7.88 -1.06 8.25
C ASP A 221 -6.49 -0.62 8.67
N HIS A 222 -6.17 -0.63 9.97
CA HIS A 222 -4.84 -0.38 10.55
C HIS A 222 -4.15 0.95 10.15
N GLU A 223 -4.83 1.88 9.46
CA GLU A 223 -4.22 3.11 8.97
C GLU A 223 -4.58 4.36 9.81
N PRO A 224 -3.58 5.09 10.34
CA PRO A 224 -3.78 6.45 10.84
C PRO A 224 -4.20 7.40 9.72
N TRP A 225 -4.88 8.50 10.06
CA TRP A 225 -5.40 9.48 9.09
C TRP A 225 -4.34 10.08 8.15
N ILE A 226 -3.07 10.03 8.54
CA ILE A 226 -1.95 10.56 7.75
C ILE A 226 -1.40 9.55 6.73
N SER A 227 -1.72 8.27 6.86
CA SER A 227 -1.25 7.21 5.95
C SER A 227 -1.98 7.25 4.61
N GLY A 228 -3.24 7.67 4.60
CA GLY A 228 -4.04 7.77 3.39
C GLY A 228 -5.34 6.99 3.52
N LYS A 229 -5.75 6.37 2.41
CA LYS A 229 -6.88 5.44 2.35
C LYS A 229 -6.28 4.05 2.24
N ALA A 230 -6.93 3.03 2.80
CA ALA A 230 -6.47 1.67 2.59
C ALA A 230 -6.54 1.26 1.12
N GLU A 231 -5.46 0.71 0.58
CA GLU A 231 -5.41 0.13 -0.77
C GLU A 231 -5.38 -1.40 -0.74
N ILE A 232 -6.57 -2.00 -0.82
CA ILE A 232 -6.70 -3.47 -0.75
C ILE A 232 -6.62 -4.10 -2.14
N TYR A 233 -5.93 -5.24 -2.22
CA TYR A 233 -5.98 -6.15 -3.36
C TYR A 233 -6.09 -7.61 -2.91
N ALA A 234 -6.53 -8.48 -3.81
CA ALA A 234 -6.69 -9.89 -3.54
C ALA A 234 -5.81 -10.77 -4.44
N LEU A 235 -5.16 -11.74 -3.83
CA LEU A 235 -4.42 -12.82 -4.48
C LEU A 235 -5.32 -14.07 -4.55
N VAL A 236 -5.72 -14.47 -5.75
CA VAL A 236 -6.62 -15.61 -5.98
C VAL A 236 -5.86 -16.79 -6.53
N SER A 237 -5.71 -17.84 -5.73
CA SER A 237 -4.79 -18.94 -6.00
C SER A 237 -5.49 -20.29 -6.17
N GLY A 238 -4.97 -21.14 -7.04
CA GLY A 238 -5.51 -22.48 -7.30
C GLY A 238 -4.58 -23.29 -8.21
N VAL A 239 -5.12 -24.26 -8.94
CA VAL A 239 -4.32 -25.10 -9.86
C VAL A 239 -4.76 -24.94 -11.30
N SER A 240 -3.80 -24.78 -12.21
CA SER A 240 -4.02 -24.56 -13.63
C SER A 240 -4.77 -25.72 -14.30
N PRO A 241 -5.69 -25.45 -15.26
CA PRO A 241 -6.41 -26.49 -15.97
C PRO A 241 -5.51 -27.30 -16.92
N SER A 242 -4.41 -26.71 -17.41
CA SER A 242 -3.56 -27.34 -18.43
C SER A 242 -2.44 -28.21 -17.86
N ARG A 243 -2.01 -27.95 -16.63
CA ARG A 243 -0.93 -28.67 -15.92
C ARG A 243 -1.17 -28.62 -14.40
N ASP A 244 -0.64 -29.59 -13.65
CA ASP A 244 -0.62 -29.56 -12.18
C ASP A 244 0.40 -28.53 -11.66
N GLU A 245 0.16 -27.27 -12.04
CA GLU A 245 0.97 -26.11 -11.68
C GLU A 245 0.06 -25.10 -10.96
N PRO A 246 0.57 -24.40 -9.93
CA PRO A 246 -0.16 -23.34 -9.25
C PRO A 246 -0.50 -22.23 -10.23
N LYS A 247 -1.69 -21.66 -10.03
CA LYS A 247 -2.25 -20.53 -10.74
C LYS A 247 -2.53 -19.44 -9.72
N LEU A 248 -2.17 -18.20 -10.04
CA LEU A 248 -2.46 -17.05 -9.21
C LEU A 248 -2.98 -15.90 -10.09
N ASP A 249 -4.04 -15.25 -9.65
CA ASP A 249 -4.64 -14.06 -10.25
C ASP A 249 -4.61 -12.94 -9.21
N VAL A 250 -4.52 -11.68 -9.65
CA VAL A 250 -4.60 -10.50 -8.78
C VAL A 250 -5.84 -9.68 -9.10
N VAL A 251 -6.56 -9.26 -8.07
CA VAL A 251 -7.81 -8.50 -8.17
C VAL A 251 -7.70 -7.24 -7.31
N GLU A 252 -7.67 -6.07 -7.94
CA GLU A 252 -7.66 -4.77 -7.25
C GLU A 252 -9.00 -4.48 -6.59
N MET A 253 -9.00 -3.91 -5.39
CA MET A 253 -10.21 -3.54 -4.65
C MET A 253 -10.17 -2.05 -4.25
N PRO A 254 -10.09 -1.13 -5.24
CA PRO A 254 -9.78 0.30 -5.03
C PRO A 254 -10.95 1.12 -4.44
N TYR A 255 -11.92 0.43 -3.88
CA TYR A 255 -13.08 0.99 -3.21
C TYR A 255 -13.09 0.65 -1.72
N LEU A 256 -12.23 -0.26 -1.25
CA LEU A 256 -12.21 -0.75 0.13
C LEU A 256 -11.37 0.16 1.03
N ASP A 257 -11.70 1.46 1.03
CA ASP A 257 -10.87 2.54 1.58
C ASP A 257 -10.95 2.70 3.10
N TYR A 258 -11.97 2.11 3.75
CA TYR A 258 -12.33 2.42 5.14
C TYR A 258 -12.88 1.21 5.88
N GLN A 259 -12.42 1.04 7.13
CA GLN A 259 -12.98 0.11 8.10
C GLN A 259 -14.43 0.44 8.50
N GLY A 260 -15.18 -0.58 8.91
CA GLY A 260 -16.55 -0.45 9.41
C GLY A 260 -17.61 -0.12 8.35
N LYS A 261 -17.22 -0.01 7.07
CA LYS A 261 -18.13 0.28 5.95
C LYS A 261 -18.40 -0.96 5.10
N ASP A 262 -19.67 -1.14 4.75
CA ASP A 262 -20.09 -2.14 3.77
C ASP A 262 -19.92 -1.61 2.34
N TYR A 263 -19.21 -2.37 1.52
CA TYR A 263 -19.04 -2.10 0.10
C TYR A 263 -19.77 -3.13 -0.74
N TYR A 264 -20.37 -2.71 -1.87
CA TYR A 264 -21.19 -3.57 -2.74
C TYR A 264 -20.71 -3.56 -4.20
N PRO A 265 -19.53 -4.14 -4.49
CA PRO A 265 -18.82 -3.89 -5.75
C PRO A 265 -19.35 -4.68 -6.95
N ASN A 266 -19.98 -5.84 -6.72
CA ASN A 266 -20.39 -6.77 -7.79
C ASN A 266 -19.21 -7.14 -8.72
N GLN A 267 -18.03 -7.30 -8.15
CA GLN A 267 -16.76 -7.53 -8.83
C GLN A 267 -16.52 -9.03 -9.04
N ILE A 268 -15.95 -9.42 -10.18
CA ILE A 268 -15.53 -10.82 -10.40
C ILE A 268 -14.24 -11.07 -9.62
N MET A 269 -14.25 -12.08 -8.75
CA MET A 269 -13.06 -12.52 -8.00
C MET A 269 -12.40 -13.72 -8.67
N ILE A 270 -13.20 -14.68 -9.14
CA ILE A 270 -12.70 -15.95 -9.67
C ILE A 270 -13.30 -16.20 -11.04
N TYR A 271 -12.43 -16.46 -12.02
CA TYR A 271 -12.82 -16.95 -13.34
C TYR A 271 -12.51 -18.45 -13.42
N TRP A 272 -13.54 -19.30 -13.34
CA TRP A 272 -13.36 -20.73 -13.06
C TRP A 272 -12.67 -21.52 -14.16
N ASP A 273 -12.78 -21.11 -15.42
CA ASP A 273 -12.08 -21.78 -16.53
C ASP A 273 -10.53 -21.67 -16.40
N ARG A 274 -10.00 -20.84 -15.48
CA ARG A 274 -8.56 -20.75 -15.15
C ARG A 274 -8.13 -21.73 -14.06
N TYR A 275 -9.04 -22.50 -13.46
CA TYR A 275 -8.75 -23.38 -12.34
C TYR A 275 -9.32 -24.78 -12.55
N ARG A 276 -8.49 -25.82 -12.40
CA ARG A 276 -8.82 -27.21 -12.75
C ARG A 276 -9.91 -27.85 -11.90
N TRP A 277 -9.93 -27.56 -10.60
CA TRP A 277 -10.70 -28.34 -9.62
C TRP A 277 -11.96 -27.64 -9.12
N GLY A 278 -12.31 -26.49 -9.70
CA GLY A 278 -13.42 -25.69 -9.19
C GLY A 278 -13.20 -25.28 -7.73
N ALA A 279 -11.94 -25.12 -7.31
CA ALA A 279 -11.56 -24.68 -5.97
C ALA A 279 -10.41 -23.69 -6.06
N ALA A 280 -10.49 -22.61 -5.28
CA ALA A 280 -9.45 -21.58 -5.20
C ALA A 280 -9.44 -20.93 -3.81
N ASN A 281 -8.33 -20.32 -3.44
CA ASN A 281 -8.27 -19.45 -2.25
C ASN A 281 -8.28 -17.99 -2.67
N ILE A 282 -8.63 -17.12 -1.72
CA ILE A 282 -8.48 -15.68 -1.82
C ILE A 282 -7.69 -15.22 -0.61
N VAL A 283 -6.60 -14.50 -0.83
CA VAL A 283 -5.85 -13.80 0.22
C VAL A 283 -6.04 -12.30 -0.02
N LEU A 284 -6.53 -11.59 0.99
CA LEU A 284 -6.63 -10.13 0.98
C LEU A 284 -5.37 -9.54 1.57
N MET A 285 -4.81 -8.59 0.85
CA MET A 285 -3.57 -7.89 1.20
C MET A 285 -3.88 -6.40 1.16
N GLU A 286 -3.36 -5.67 2.13
CA GLU A 286 -3.24 -4.22 2.06
C GLU A 286 -1.95 -3.85 1.32
N HIS A 287 -1.93 -2.70 0.68
CA HIS A 287 -0.74 -2.12 0.10
C HIS A 287 -0.05 -1.19 1.12
N ASP A 288 1.22 -1.40 1.40
CA ASP A 288 2.08 -0.40 2.04
C ASP A 288 2.90 0.38 1.00
N SER A 289 2.97 1.68 1.23
CA SER A 289 3.88 2.65 0.64
C SER A 289 5.31 2.11 0.40
N ASN A 290 5.88 1.22 1.22
CA ASN A 290 7.26 0.77 1.05
C ASN A 290 7.46 -0.46 0.16
N THR A 291 6.37 -1.07 -0.34
CA THR A 291 6.44 -2.34 -1.07
C THR A 291 7.22 -2.25 -2.37
N ASN A 292 8.22 -3.14 -2.52
CA ASN A 292 8.87 -3.38 -3.82
C ASN A 292 8.17 -4.52 -4.56
N TYR A 293 7.30 -4.15 -5.50
CA TYR A 293 6.47 -5.09 -6.26
C TYR A 293 7.24 -6.12 -7.07
N ARG A 294 8.45 -5.78 -7.52
CA ARG A 294 9.30 -6.71 -8.24
C ARG A 294 9.87 -7.77 -7.32
N ASP A 295 10.23 -7.40 -6.10
CA ASP A 295 10.75 -8.34 -5.11
C ASP A 295 9.63 -9.20 -4.52
N LEU A 296 8.45 -8.62 -4.27
CA LEU A 296 7.25 -9.37 -3.91
C LEU A 296 6.89 -10.41 -4.98
N ALA A 297 6.90 -10.03 -6.26
CA ALA A 297 6.66 -10.99 -7.35
C ALA A 297 7.66 -12.14 -7.36
N LYS A 298 8.97 -11.88 -7.16
CA LYS A 298 9.99 -12.93 -7.08
C LYS A 298 9.74 -13.89 -5.92
N VAL A 299 9.33 -13.37 -4.77
CA VAL A 299 8.97 -14.17 -3.58
C VAL A 299 7.82 -15.12 -3.92
N ILE A 300 6.75 -14.59 -4.51
CA ILE A 300 5.58 -15.38 -4.91
C ILE A 300 5.93 -16.42 -5.97
N VAL A 301 6.72 -16.06 -7.01
CA VAL A 301 7.21 -17.00 -8.03
C VAL A 301 7.98 -18.16 -7.41
N LYS A 302 8.87 -17.84 -6.47
CA LYS A 302 9.71 -18.83 -5.80
C LYS A 302 8.87 -19.81 -4.98
N ALA A 303 7.91 -19.30 -4.18
CA ALA A 303 7.01 -20.14 -3.38
C ALA A 303 6.19 -21.09 -4.28
N ALA A 304 5.60 -20.56 -5.35
CA ALA A 304 4.85 -21.35 -6.32
C ALA A 304 5.73 -22.44 -6.97
N SER A 305 6.97 -22.11 -7.36
CA SER A 305 7.91 -23.07 -7.96
C SER A 305 8.32 -24.20 -7.03
N GLN A 306 8.47 -23.93 -5.72
CA GLN A 306 8.81 -24.94 -4.72
C GLN A 306 7.69 -25.98 -4.56
N ILE A 307 6.43 -25.53 -4.59
CA ILE A 307 5.26 -26.42 -4.55
C ILE A 307 5.23 -27.33 -5.78
N ILE A 308 5.45 -26.79 -6.99
CA ILE A 308 5.53 -27.61 -8.22
C ILE A 308 6.61 -28.69 -8.08
N ALA A 309 7.80 -28.32 -7.62
CA ALA A 309 8.92 -29.25 -7.49
C ALA A 309 8.62 -30.38 -6.48
N SER A 310 7.86 -30.10 -5.42
CA SER A 310 7.48 -31.10 -4.41
C SER A 310 6.44 -32.13 -4.90
N GLN A 311 5.64 -31.79 -5.92
CA GLN A 311 4.59 -32.65 -6.46
C GLN A 311 5.11 -33.72 -7.44
N VAL A 312 6.32 -33.55 -7.98
CA VAL A 312 6.94 -34.51 -8.91
C VAL A 312 7.25 -35.85 -8.22
N ASP A 313 7.32 -35.89 -6.88
CA ASP A 313 7.72 -37.08 -6.11
C ASP A 313 6.58 -37.84 -5.39
N GLY A 314 5.33 -37.38 -5.46
CA GLY A 314 4.23 -38.09 -4.80
C GLY A 314 2.85 -37.57 -5.16
N GLY A 315 1.95 -38.44 -5.61
CA GLY A 315 0.57 -38.13 -6.01
C GLY A 315 -0.31 -37.69 -4.83
N VAL A 316 -0.06 -36.48 -4.31
CA VAL A 316 -0.83 -35.85 -3.24
C VAL A 316 -2.22 -35.44 -3.74
N LEU A 317 -3.23 -35.61 -2.87
CA LEU A 317 -4.60 -35.17 -3.10
C LEU A 317 -4.64 -33.66 -3.40
N SER A 318 -5.25 -33.33 -4.54
CA SER A 318 -5.43 -31.99 -5.11
C SER A 318 -5.81 -30.88 -4.12
N ALA A 319 -6.69 -31.14 -3.16
CA ALA A 319 -7.11 -30.13 -2.18
C ALA A 319 -5.98 -29.66 -1.23
N ALA A 320 -5.01 -30.52 -0.92
CA ALA A 320 -3.90 -30.15 -0.04
C ALA A 320 -2.97 -29.11 -0.69
N ILE A 321 -2.79 -29.20 -2.01
CA ILE A 321 -1.96 -28.29 -2.81
C ILE A 321 -2.51 -26.85 -2.76
N VAL A 322 -3.83 -26.71 -2.85
CA VAL A 322 -4.50 -25.40 -2.80
C VAL A 322 -4.27 -24.75 -1.43
N GLY A 323 -4.43 -25.49 -0.33
CA GLY A 323 -4.14 -24.96 1.02
C GLY A 323 -2.67 -24.66 1.30
N GLU A 324 -1.75 -25.49 0.79
CA GLU A 324 -0.30 -25.29 0.97
C GLU A 324 0.22 -24.04 0.26
N LEU A 325 -0.36 -23.66 -0.88
CA LEU A 325 0.05 -22.47 -1.63
C LEU A 325 -0.10 -21.18 -0.83
N VAL A 326 -1.20 -21.01 -0.09
CA VAL A 326 -1.38 -19.85 0.79
C VAL A 326 -0.33 -19.86 1.91
N ASN A 327 -0.08 -21.01 2.53
CA ASN A 327 0.89 -21.11 3.61
C ASN A 327 2.34 -20.85 3.16
N GLU A 328 2.73 -21.30 1.97
CA GLU A 328 4.06 -21.02 1.43
C GLU A 328 4.19 -19.57 0.94
N ILE A 329 3.13 -18.94 0.42
CA ILE A 329 3.14 -17.50 0.14
C ILE A 329 3.36 -16.73 1.45
N ILE A 330 2.57 -17.03 2.49
CA ILE A 330 2.68 -16.39 3.80
C ILE A 330 4.08 -16.57 4.41
N LYS A 331 4.69 -17.77 4.31
CA LYS A 331 6.02 -18.04 4.89
C LYS A 331 7.19 -17.34 4.20
N VAL A 332 7.05 -16.99 2.93
CA VAL A 332 8.16 -16.44 2.12
C VAL A 332 8.06 -14.92 2.02
N ILE A 333 6.89 -14.33 2.31
CA ILE A 333 6.78 -12.93 2.70
C ILE A 333 7.59 -12.78 4.01
N PRO A 334 8.65 -11.96 4.04
CA PRO A 334 9.53 -11.89 5.19
C PRO A 334 8.82 -11.28 6.41
N ASP A 335 9.26 -11.57 7.65
CA ASP A 335 8.57 -11.12 8.88
C ASP A 335 8.50 -9.58 9.00
N ASP A 336 9.47 -8.87 8.40
CA ASP A 336 9.44 -7.41 8.26
C ASP A 336 8.40 -6.93 7.22
N ALA A 337 7.90 -7.82 6.37
CA ALA A 337 6.71 -7.66 5.53
C ALA A 337 5.39 -8.08 6.24
N PHE A 338 5.41 -8.29 7.56
CA PHE A 338 4.22 -8.43 8.41
C PHE A 338 4.25 -7.49 9.62
N THR A 339 5.25 -6.61 9.68
CA THR A 339 5.29 -5.47 10.59
C THR A 339 5.46 -4.24 9.70
N ASN A 340 4.36 -3.56 9.39
CA ASN A 340 4.33 -2.29 8.65
C ASN A 340 4.81 -2.41 7.18
N ASN A 341 4.28 -3.37 6.43
CA ASN A 341 4.57 -3.61 5.01
C ASN A 341 3.53 -4.62 4.47
N ASP A 342 2.74 -4.29 3.44
CA ASP A 342 1.60 -5.06 2.90
C ASP A 342 0.92 -6.01 3.89
N ASP A 343 0.05 -5.49 4.76
CA ASP A 343 -0.50 -6.30 5.82
C ASP A 343 -1.47 -7.36 5.28
N LEU A 344 -1.33 -8.59 5.79
CA LEU A 344 -2.29 -9.65 5.57
C LEU A 344 -3.61 -9.26 6.24
N VAL A 345 -4.54 -8.77 5.45
CA VAL A 345 -5.87 -8.34 5.94
C VAL A 345 -6.67 -9.56 6.39
N ASP A 346 -6.90 -10.50 5.48
CA ASP A 346 -7.62 -11.74 5.77
C ASP A 346 -7.45 -12.77 4.64
N TYR A 347 -8.02 -13.95 4.78
CA TYR A 347 -7.97 -15.00 3.77
C TYR A 347 -9.18 -15.95 3.85
N TYR A 348 -9.56 -16.45 2.68
CA TYR A 348 -10.65 -17.39 2.47
C TYR A 348 -10.09 -18.64 1.78
N TYR A 349 -10.13 -19.78 2.49
CA TYR A 349 -9.65 -21.04 1.95
C TYR A 349 -10.71 -21.76 1.14
N THR A 350 -10.29 -22.37 0.03
CA THR A 350 -11.07 -23.35 -0.73
C THR A 350 -12.50 -22.90 -1.00
N ILE A 351 -12.65 -21.73 -1.61
CA ILE A 351 -13.91 -21.32 -2.22
C ILE A 351 -14.18 -22.28 -3.38
N GLU A 352 -15.37 -22.87 -3.42
CA GLU A 352 -15.76 -23.82 -4.46
C GLU A 352 -16.60 -23.17 -5.57
N GLN A 353 -16.50 -23.71 -6.78
CA GLN A 353 -17.30 -23.31 -7.91
C GLN A 353 -18.79 -23.57 -7.62
N ASN A 354 -19.62 -22.56 -7.86
CA ASN A 354 -21.06 -22.55 -7.55
C ASN A 354 -21.42 -22.44 -6.07
N GLN A 355 -20.45 -22.22 -5.18
CA GLN A 355 -20.73 -21.98 -3.77
C GLN A 355 -21.27 -20.56 -3.55
N VAL A 356 -22.33 -20.45 -2.76
CA VAL A 356 -22.79 -19.17 -2.19
C VAL A 356 -22.23 -19.09 -0.77
N LEU A 357 -21.51 -18.02 -0.49
CA LEU A 357 -21.00 -17.69 0.84
C LEU A 357 -21.61 -16.34 1.22
N THR A 358 -22.44 -16.30 2.26
CA THR A 358 -23.11 -15.07 2.70
C THR A 358 -22.54 -14.62 4.02
N ASP A 359 -22.08 -13.36 4.09
CA ASP A 359 -21.41 -12.78 5.26
C ASP A 359 -20.44 -13.79 5.90
N GLN A 360 -19.57 -14.35 5.05
CA GLN A 360 -18.56 -15.30 5.47
C GLN A 360 -17.41 -14.51 6.12
N PRO A 361 -17.06 -14.79 7.39
CA PRO A 361 -15.86 -14.24 7.96
C PRO A 361 -14.65 -14.87 7.28
N GLY A 362 -13.64 -14.05 7.02
CA GLY A 362 -12.32 -14.57 6.71
C GLY A 362 -11.73 -15.30 7.92
N ALA A 363 -10.66 -16.04 7.68
CA ALA A 363 -10.07 -16.92 8.67
C ALA A 363 -9.29 -16.19 9.78
N SER A 364 -8.77 -14.98 9.54
CA SER A 364 -8.27 -14.10 10.62
C SER A 364 -9.41 -13.38 11.35
N GLY A 365 -10.54 -13.18 10.66
CA GLY A 365 -11.76 -12.58 11.20
C GLY A 365 -11.83 -11.06 11.05
N ASN A 366 -10.91 -10.45 10.31
CA ASN A 366 -10.92 -9.02 10.02
C ASN A 366 -11.93 -8.67 8.92
N ALA A 367 -12.00 -9.47 7.85
CA ALA A 367 -12.88 -9.23 6.72
C ALA A 367 -14.17 -10.06 6.81
N MET A 368 -15.26 -9.48 6.34
CA MET A 368 -16.55 -10.15 6.14
C MET A 368 -16.97 -10.00 4.69
N ALA A 369 -17.21 -11.09 3.97
CA ALA A 369 -17.51 -11.04 2.54
C ALA A 369 -18.69 -11.93 2.13
N THR A 370 -19.42 -11.48 1.09
CA THR A 370 -20.45 -12.29 0.42
C THR A 370 -20.01 -12.59 -1.01
N PHE A 371 -19.87 -13.88 -1.31
CA PHE A 371 -19.52 -14.41 -2.63
C PHE A 371 -20.69 -15.16 -3.24
N GLU A 372 -20.97 -14.91 -4.52
CA GLU A 372 -22.03 -15.58 -5.26
C GLU A 372 -21.53 -16.09 -6.62
N PRO A 373 -22.05 -17.22 -7.12
CA PRO A 373 -21.80 -17.66 -8.49
C PRO A 373 -22.46 -16.72 -9.49
N LYS A 374 -21.80 -16.48 -10.62
CA LYS A 374 -22.37 -15.75 -11.75
C LYS A 374 -21.89 -16.32 -13.07
N ASP A 375 -22.84 -16.68 -13.91
CA ASP A 375 -22.58 -17.02 -15.30
C ASP A 375 -22.67 -15.77 -16.18
N ILE A 376 -21.66 -15.56 -17.01
CA ILE A 376 -21.59 -14.45 -17.96
C ILE A 376 -21.73 -15.02 -19.36
N GLN A 377 -22.78 -14.63 -20.09
CA GLN A 377 -22.96 -15.09 -21.46
C GLN A 377 -21.85 -14.56 -22.37
N ARG A 378 -21.29 -15.43 -23.21
CA ARG A 378 -20.34 -15.02 -24.23
C ARG A 378 -21.12 -14.37 -25.38
N THR A 379 -20.87 -13.08 -25.62
CA THR A 379 -21.34 -12.44 -26.86
C THR A 379 -20.48 -12.91 -28.03
N LYS A 380 -21.14 -13.35 -29.11
CA LYS A 380 -20.49 -13.77 -30.36
C LYS A 380 -19.85 -12.63 -31.13
#